data_AF-A0A1T4ZHX1-F1
#
_entry.id   AF-A0A1T4ZHX1-F1
#
_cell.length_a   1.000
_cell.length_b   1.000
_cell.length_c   1.000
_cell.angle_alpha   90.00
_cell.angle_beta   90.00
_cell.angle_gamma   90.00
#
_symmetry.space_group_name_H-M   'P 1'
#
loop_
_entity.id
_entity.type
_entity.pdbx_description
1 polymer ?
#
loop_
_entity_poly.entity_id
_entity_poly.type
_entity_poly.pdbx_seq_one_letter_code
_entity_poly.pdbx_strand_id
1 'polypeptide(L)'
;MTLNVEVLQTSFQLIEDREQDFKVAFYTNLLGDYPEVKPLFAHTQMDQQGDHLFGSLKFVVENLRNSELLEQTLKGLGTRHVEYGVLPQHYPLVGNSLLKTLAGLAGDGWTPEVKQAWVDAYTVITTVMLEGADYPPEVLKLAEKEE
;
A
#
# COMPACT_ATOMS: atom_id res chain seq x y z
N MET A 1 9.52 0.17 15.92
CA MET A 1 8.48 1.08 16.45
C MET A 1 7.18 0.30 16.50
N THR A 2 6.35 0.50 17.53
CA THR A 2 5.05 -0.16 17.64
C THR A 2 4.02 0.67 16.86
N LEU A 3 3.21 0.03 16.00
CA LEU A 3 2.17 0.72 15.24
C LEU A 3 1.09 1.30 16.17
N ASN A 4 0.60 2.51 15.84
CA ASN A 4 -0.55 3.11 16.53
C ASN A 4 -1.86 2.51 15.99
N VAL A 5 -2.20 1.32 16.49
CA VAL A 5 -3.34 0.52 16.01
C VAL A 5 -4.66 1.27 16.13
N GLU A 6 -4.87 2.01 17.22
CA GLU A 6 -6.12 2.75 17.44
C GLU A 6 -6.31 3.88 16.43
N VAL A 7 -5.25 4.66 16.16
CA VAL A 7 -5.29 5.72 15.15
C VAL A 7 -5.52 5.15 13.74
N LEU A 8 -4.86 4.04 13.40
CA LEU A 8 -5.05 3.39 12.10
C LEU A 8 -6.49 2.91 11.91
N GLN A 9 -7.06 2.25 12.92
CA GLN A 9 -8.43 1.73 12.84
C GLN A 9 -9.48 2.84 12.80
N THR A 10 -9.37 3.83 13.69
CA THR A 10 -10.33 4.95 13.76
C THR A 10 -10.26 5.85 12.54
N SER A 11 -9.07 6.12 11.99
CA SER A 11 -8.94 6.90 10.76
C SER A 11 -9.39 6.12 9.52
N PHE A 12 -9.24 4.80 9.47
CA PHE A 12 -9.77 3.98 8.37
C PHE A 12 -11.31 3.96 8.36
N GLN A 13 -11.96 3.99 9.52
CA GLN A 13 -13.44 4.06 9.61
C GLN A 13 -14.02 5.29 8.90
N LEU A 14 -13.26 6.39 8.78
CA LEU A 14 -13.68 7.58 8.04
C LEU A 14 -13.88 7.33 6.54
N ILE A 15 -13.26 6.26 6.02
CA ILE A 15 -13.24 5.93 4.59
C ILE A 15 -13.85 4.55 4.28
N GLU A 16 -14.24 3.78 5.29
CA GLU A 16 -14.67 2.39 5.12
C GLU A 16 -15.91 2.27 4.21
N ASP A 17 -16.89 3.16 4.39
CA ASP A 17 -18.10 3.22 3.55
C ASP A 17 -17.87 3.92 2.19
N ARG A 18 -16.64 4.36 1.91
CA ARG A 18 -16.24 5.11 0.72
C ARG A 18 -15.35 4.32 -0.23
N GLU A 19 -15.52 3.00 -0.24
CA GLU A 19 -14.73 2.07 -1.06
C GLU A 19 -14.64 2.50 -2.53
N GLN A 20 -15.76 2.87 -3.15
CA GLN A 20 -15.79 3.27 -4.56
C GLN A 20 -14.97 4.54 -4.81
N ASP A 21 -15.14 5.56 -3.96
CA ASP A 21 -14.35 6.79 -4.03
C ASP A 21 -12.86 6.50 -3.85
N PHE A 22 -12.52 5.61 -2.92
CA PHE A 22 -11.14 5.19 -2.67
C PHE A 22 -10.49 4.58 -3.90
N LYS A 23 -11.14 3.58 -4.52
CA LYS A 23 -10.58 2.86 -5.67
C LYS A 23 -10.31 3.80 -6.84
N VAL A 24 -11.27 4.68 -7.14
CA VAL A 24 -11.15 5.68 -8.21
C VAL A 24 -10.04 6.68 -7.88
N ALA A 25 -10.03 7.25 -6.67
CA ALA A 25 -9.05 8.25 -6.28
C ALA A 25 -7.62 7.67 -6.26
N PHE A 26 -7.44 6.46 -5.72
CA PHE A 26 -6.15 5.79 -5.67
C PHE A 26 -5.55 5.58 -7.05
N TYR A 27 -6.27 4.94 -7.97
CA TYR A 27 -5.72 4.68 -9.31
C TYR A 27 -5.60 5.95 -10.16
N THR A 28 -6.45 6.95 -9.93
CA THR A 28 -6.29 8.27 -10.53
C THR A 28 -4.98 8.93 -10.07
N ASN A 29 -4.69 8.89 -8.76
CA ASN A 29 -3.44 9.43 -8.20
C ASN A 29 -2.22 8.63 -8.70
N LEU A 30 -2.24 7.30 -8.59
CA LEU A 30 -1.11 6.44 -8.97
C LEU A 30 -0.77 6.56 -10.46
N LEU A 31 -1.75 6.37 -11.34
CA LEU A 31 -1.50 6.37 -12.78
C LEU A 31 -1.37 7.79 -13.35
N GLY A 32 -1.84 8.80 -12.62
CA GLY A 32 -1.69 10.21 -12.97
C GLY A 32 -0.31 10.76 -12.60
N ASP A 33 0.10 10.54 -11.35
CA ASP A 33 1.37 11.06 -10.82
C ASP A 33 2.57 10.23 -11.30
N TYR A 34 2.39 8.92 -11.53
CA TYR A 34 3.44 7.97 -11.90
C TYR A 34 3.07 7.19 -13.19
N PRO A 35 3.04 7.85 -14.35
CA PRO A 35 2.66 7.19 -15.61
C PRO A 35 3.56 5.99 -15.98
N GLU A 36 4.78 5.91 -15.45
CA GLU A 36 5.73 4.82 -15.62
C GLU A 36 5.24 3.48 -15.07
N VAL A 37 4.30 3.46 -14.10
CA VAL A 37 3.74 2.21 -13.57
C VAL A 37 2.55 1.69 -14.38
N LYS A 38 2.01 2.48 -15.33
CA LYS A 38 0.87 2.05 -16.17
C LYS A 38 1.08 0.69 -16.87
N PRO A 39 2.26 0.34 -17.39
CA PRO A 39 2.49 -0.96 -18.03
C PRO A 39 2.21 -2.14 -17.11
N LEU A 40 2.43 -2.02 -15.79
CA LEU A 40 2.14 -3.08 -14.80
C LEU A 40 0.64 -3.42 -14.75
N PHE A 41 -0.22 -2.46 -15.13
CA PHE A 41 -1.67 -2.60 -15.08
C PHE A 41 -2.31 -2.81 -16.47
N ALA A 42 -1.52 -2.89 -17.55
CA ALA A 42 -2.03 -2.90 -18.93
C ALA A 42 -2.98 -4.08 -19.25
N HIS A 43 -2.85 -5.20 -18.53
CA HIS A 43 -3.68 -6.39 -18.67
C HIS A 43 -4.52 -6.69 -17.42
N THR A 44 -4.74 -5.69 -16.58
CA THR A 44 -5.45 -5.82 -15.31
C THR A 44 -6.90 -5.34 -15.44
N GLN A 45 -7.85 -6.09 -14.88
CA GLN A 45 -9.22 -5.64 -14.72
C GLN A 45 -9.28 -4.63 -13.58
N MET A 46 -9.30 -3.34 -13.91
CA MET A 46 -9.09 -2.26 -12.93
C MET A 46 -10.15 -2.21 -11.82
N ASP A 47 -11.40 -2.56 -12.10
CA ASP A 47 -12.44 -2.61 -11.07
C ASP A 47 -12.14 -3.67 -10.01
N GLN A 48 -11.84 -4.90 -10.46
CA GLN A 48 -11.44 -6.01 -9.58
C GLN A 48 -10.15 -5.70 -8.83
N GLN A 49 -9.21 -5.04 -9.49
CA GLN A 49 -7.96 -4.62 -8.88
C GLN A 49 -8.17 -3.59 -7.76
N GLY A 50 -9.11 -2.66 -7.95
CA GLY A 50 -9.57 -1.76 -6.90
C GLY A 50 -10.14 -2.51 -5.71
N ASP A 51 -11.03 -3.49 -5.95
CA ASP A 51 -11.64 -4.31 -4.90
C ASP A 51 -10.56 -5.07 -4.11
N HIS A 52 -9.59 -5.66 -4.82
CA HIS A 52 -8.46 -6.35 -4.20
C HIS A 52 -7.59 -5.45 -3.34
N LEU A 53 -7.29 -4.24 -3.81
CA LEU A 53 -6.50 -3.27 -3.03
C LEU A 53 -7.23 -2.85 -1.76
N PHE A 54 -8.50 -2.44 -1.87
CA PHE A 54 -9.27 -1.99 -0.73
C PHE A 54 -9.49 -3.12 0.29
N GLY A 55 -9.83 -4.32 -0.19
CA GLY A 55 -9.97 -5.51 0.66
C GLY A 55 -8.66 -5.87 1.37
N SER A 56 -7.51 -5.73 0.70
CA SER A 56 -6.20 -5.97 1.32
C SER A 56 -5.90 -4.96 2.43
N LEU A 57 -6.19 -3.67 2.21
CA LEU A 57 -6.02 -2.63 3.23
C LEU A 57 -6.93 -2.87 4.44
N LYS A 58 -8.21 -3.17 4.20
CA LYS A 58 -9.17 -3.52 5.25
C LYS A 58 -8.69 -4.71 6.07
N PHE A 59 -8.27 -5.80 5.40
CA PHE A 59 -7.71 -6.96 6.07
C PHE A 59 -6.51 -6.60 6.97
N VAL A 60 -5.58 -5.78 6.48
CA VAL A 60 -4.43 -5.34 7.27
C VAL A 60 -4.88 -4.57 8.51
N VAL A 61 -5.76 -3.57 8.35
CA VAL A 61 -6.27 -2.72 9.45
C VAL A 61 -7.01 -3.54 10.51
N GLU A 62 -7.82 -4.51 10.10
CA GLU A 62 -8.56 -5.41 11.00
C GLU A 62 -7.63 -6.34 11.79
N ASN A 63 -6.46 -6.67 11.23
CA ASN A 63 -5.53 -7.65 11.79
C ASN A 63 -4.24 -7.05 12.37
N LEU A 64 -4.14 -5.73 12.56
CA LEU A 64 -2.95 -5.04 13.10
C LEU A 64 -2.43 -5.57 14.44
N ARG A 65 -3.26 -6.30 15.20
CA ARG A 65 -2.88 -6.93 16.48
C ARG A 65 -2.40 -8.38 16.33
N ASN A 66 -2.54 -8.97 15.15
CA ASN A 66 -2.15 -10.34 14.84
C ASN A 66 -0.90 -10.33 13.94
N SER A 67 0.26 -10.07 14.56
CA SER A 67 1.53 -9.88 13.85
C SER A 67 1.93 -11.10 13.02
N GLU A 68 1.73 -12.32 13.54
CA GLU A 68 2.11 -13.56 12.85
C GLU A 68 1.29 -13.77 11.57
N LEU A 69 -0.03 -13.55 11.63
CA LEU A 69 -0.91 -13.65 10.46
C LEU A 69 -0.54 -12.61 9.39
N LEU A 70 -0.31 -11.36 9.82
CA LEU A 70 0.08 -10.30 8.91
C LEU A 70 1.43 -10.58 8.27
N GLU A 71 2.42 -11.04 9.04
CA GLU A 71 3.73 -11.36 8.51
C GLU A 71 3.65 -12.41 7.40
N GLN A 72 2.98 -13.54 7.65
CA GLN A 72 2.82 -14.60 6.66
C GLN A 72 2.08 -14.12 5.41
N THR A 73 1.00 -13.36 5.60
CA THR A 73 0.17 -12.88 4.49
C THR A 73 0.92 -11.85 3.64
N LEU A 74 1.62 -10.91 4.26
CA LEU A 74 2.38 -9.87 3.58
C LEU A 74 3.60 -10.43 2.85
N LYS A 75 4.30 -11.42 3.43
CA LYS A 75 5.39 -12.11 2.74
C LYS A 75 4.90 -12.81 1.47
N GLY A 76 3.81 -13.58 1.56
CA GLY A 76 3.20 -14.23 0.39
C GLY A 76 2.61 -13.24 -0.63
N LEU A 77 2.19 -12.05 -0.19
CA LEU A 77 1.82 -10.97 -1.10
C LEU A 77 3.04 -10.40 -1.84
N GLY A 78 4.15 -10.23 -1.13
CA GLY A 78 5.44 -9.82 -1.68
C GLY A 78 5.94 -10.76 -2.78
N THR A 79 5.90 -12.08 -2.55
CA THR A 79 6.26 -13.09 -3.56
C THR A 79 5.46 -12.90 -4.85
N ARG A 80 4.13 -12.75 -4.74
CA ARG A 80 3.25 -12.51 -5.90
C ARG A 80 3.52 -11.18 -6.61
N HIS A 81 3.94 -10.15 -5.88
CA HIS A 81 4.28 -8.86 -6.49
C HIS A 81 5.48 -8.98 -7.44
N VAL A 82 6.43 -9.88 -7.14
CA VAL A 82 7.52 -10.19 -8.07
C VAL A 82 7.01 -10.84 -9.34
N GLU A 83 6.05 -11.78 -9.23
CA GLU A 83 5.41 -12.42 -10.39
C GLU A 83 4.67 -11.40 -11.27
N TYR A 84 4.17 -10.31 -10.68
CA TYR A 84 3.53 -9.20 -11.40
C TYR A 84 4.53 -8.21 -12.02
N GLY A 85 5.83 -8.41 -11.83
CA GLY A 85 6.88 -7.50 -12.33
C GLY A 85 7.03 -6.22 -11.50
N VAL A 86 6.51 -6.20 -10.27
CA VAL A 86 6.76 -5.10 -9.34
C VAL A 86 8.24 -5.12 -8.92
N LEU A 87 8.83 -3.93 -8.77
CA LEU A 87 10.21 -3.72 -8.34
C LEU A 87 10.21 -2.92 -7.02
N PRO A 88 11.29 -2.98 -6.22
CA PRO A 88 11.40 -2.20 -4.98
C PRO A 88 11.10 -0.71 -5.16
N GLN A 89 11.54 -0.10 -6.26
CA GLN A 89 11.32 1.31 -6.57
C GLN A 89 9.85 1.70 -6.79
N HIS A 90 8.95 0.73 -7.03
CA HIS A 90 7.52 1.02 -7.19
C HIS A 90 6.80 1.21 -5.85
N TYR A 91 7.34 0.66 -4.74
CA TYR A 91 6.70 0.74 -3.43
C TYR A 91 6.56 2.20 -2.94
N PRO A 92 7.59 3.07 -2.99
CA PRO A 92 7.42 4.48 -2.63
C PRO A 92 6.32 5.20 -3.43
N LEU A 93 6.17 4.88 -4.72
CA LEU A 93 5.15 5.48 -5.59
C LEU A 93 3.73 5.12 -5.11
N VAL A 94 3.51 3.83 -4.83
CA VAL A 94 2.26 3.32 -4.26
C VAL A 94 1.97 3.95 -2.90
N GLY A 95 2.97 4.07 -2.03
CA GLY A 95 2.83 4.69 -0.72
C GLY A 95 2.40 6.14 -0.80
N ASN A 96 3.02 6.93 -1.68
CA ASN A 96 2.65 8.32 -1.89
C ASN A 96 1.20 8.47 -2.40
N SER A 97 0.80 7.65 -3.38
CA SER A 97 -0.56 7.66 -3.91
C SER A 97 -1.58 7.20 -2.86
N LEU A 98 -1.24 6.20 -2.04
CA LEU A 98 -2.08 5.75 -0.93
C LEU A 98 -2.31 6.87 0.08
N LEU A 99 -1.24 7.48 0.60
CA LEU A 99 -1.33 8.54 1.59
C LEU A 99 -2.08 9.77 1.05
N LYS A 100 -1.88 10.11 -0.23
CA LYS A 100 -2.63 11.19 -0.90
C LYS A 100 -4.13 10.87 -0.97
N THR A 101 -4.49 9.64 -1.30
CA THR A 101 -5.90 9.20 -1.34
C THR A 101 -6.53 9.21 0.04
N LEU A 102 -5.86 8.64 1.04
CA LEU A 102 -6.35 8.63 2.43
C LEU A 102 -6.57 10.06 2.94
N ALA A 103 -5.62 10.96 2.71
CA ALA A 103 -5.73 12.36 3.09
C ALA A 103 -6.92 13.07 2.44
N GLY A 104 -7.12 12.87 1.13
CA GLY A 104 -8.22 13.47 0.39
C GLY A 104 -9.60 12.99 0.86
N LEU A 105 -9.71 11.73 1.26
CA LEU A 105 -10.98 11.16 1.71
C LEU A 105 -11.29 11.44 3.18
N ALA A 106 -10.26 11.42 4.05
CA ALA A 106 -10.42 11.70 5.47
C ALA A 106 -10.65 13.20 5.75
N GLY A 107 -10.25 14.09 4.85
CA GLY A 107 -10.48 15.53 4.97
C GLY A 107 -9.90 16.09 6.26
N ASP A 108 -10.71 16.79 7.05
CA ASP A 108 -10.32 17.37 8.34
C ASP A 108 -9.86 16.31 9.37
N GLY A 109 -10.23 15.05 9.19
CA GLY A 109 -9.75 13.92 9.99
C GLY A 109 -8.31 13.52 9.72
N TRP A 110 -7.67 14.04 8.65
CA TRP A 110 -6.28 13.76 8.32
C TRP A 110 -5.29 14.64 9.11
N THR A 111 -5.15 14.33 10.39
CA THR A 111 -4.23 15.06 11.30
C THR A 111 -2.77 14.64 11.08
N PRO A 112 -1.78 15.41 11.58
CA PRO A 112 -0.37 15.00 11.54
C PRO A 112 -0.10 13.64 12.21
N GLU A 113 -0.83 13.32 13.28
CA GLU A 113 -0.75 12.03 13.97
C GLU A 113 -1.26 10.89 13.08
N VAL A 114 -2.41 11.06 12.44
CA VAL A 114 -2.97 10.09 11.48
C VAL A 114 -2.00 9.87 10.33
N LYS A 115 -1.47 10.95 9.75
CA LYS A 115 -0.47 10.86 8.68
C LYS A 115 0.74 10.03 9.12
N GLN A 116 1.31 10.32 10.29
CA GLN A 116 2.49 9.60 10.77
C GLN A 116 2.19 8.12 11.02
N ALA A 117 1.04 7.80 11.61
CA ALA A 117 0.62 6.42 11.85
C ALA A 117 0.52 5.62 10.53
N TRP A 118 -0.05 6.22 9.48
CA TRP A 118 -0.14 5.58 8.17
C TRP A 118 1.20 5.47 7.45
N VAL A 119 2.11 6.45 7.60
CA VAL A 119 3.49 6.34 7.11
C VAL A 119 4.19 5.15 7.76
N ASP A 120 4.14 5.06 9.10
CA ASP A 120 4.78 3.99 9.85
C ASP A 120 4.20 2.62 9.48
N ALA A 121 2.87 2.53 9.36
CA ALA A 121 2.18 1.32 8.92
C ALA A 121 2.60 0.91 7.51
N TYR A 122 2.64 1.85 6.57
CA TYR A 122 3.06 1.57 5.20
C TYR A 122 4.50 1.07 5.16
N THR A 123 5.43 1.73 5.88
CA THR A 123 6.82 1.30 5.97
C THR A 123 6.96 -0.12 6.52
N VAL A 124 6.21 -0.49 7.55
CA VAL A 124 6.21 -1.86 8.09
C VAL A 124 5.68 -2.85 7.05
N ILE A 125 4.55 -2.53 6.42
CA ILE A 125 3.93 -3.40 5.40
C ILE A 125 4.92 -3.66 4.26
N THR A 126 5.52 -2.61 3.70
CA THR A 126 6.43 -2.75 2.56
C THR A 126 7.71 -3.47 2.95
N THR A 127 8.25 -3.25 4.16
CA THR A 127 9.40 -3.99 4.66
C THR A 127 9.13 -5.50 4.65
N VAL A 128 7.99 -5.94 5.21
CA VAL A 128 7.63 -7.36 5.27
C VAL A 128 7.35 -7.93 3.88
N MET A 129 6.71 -7.17 3.00
CA MET A 129 6.50 -7.59 1.61
C MET A 129 7.84 -7.77 0.87
N LEU A 130 8.78 -6.84 1.04
CA LEU A 130 10.10 -6.92 0.42
C LEU A 130 10.91 -8.11 0.94
N GLU A 131 10.79 -8.45 2.23
CA GLU A 131 11.38 -9.67 2.80
C GLU A 131 10.83 -10.94 2.14
N GLY A 132 9.54 -10.98 1.82
CA GLY A 132 8.90 -12.12 1.15
C GLY A 132 9.05 -12.14 -0.36
N ALA A 133 9.47 -11.03 -0.96
CA ALA A 133 9.60 -10.90 -2.41
C ALA A 133 10.79 -11.71 -2.97
N ASP A 134 11.82 -11.98 -2.15
CA ASP A 134 13.01 -12.75 -2.55
C ASP A 134 13.60 -12.29 -3.90
N TYR A 135 13.73 -10.96 -4.06
CA TYR A 135 14.26 -10.39 -5.30
C TYR A 135 15.69 -10.90 -5.56
N PRO A 136 16.04 -11.19 -6.83
CA PRO A 136 17.43 -11.45 -7.20
C PRO A 136 18.33 -10.28 -6.75
N PRO A 137 19.56 -10.56 -6.25
CA PRO A 137 20.47 -9.52 -5.76
C PRO A 137 20.76 -8.40 -6.77
N GLU A 138 20.64 -8.69 -8.07
CA GLU A 138 20.81 -7.73 -9.16
C GLU A 138 19.72 -6.66 -9.17
N VAL A 139 18.46 -7.02 -8.83
CA VAL A 139 17.32 -6.10 -8.78
C VAL A 139 17.48 -5.12 -7.61
N LEU A 140 17.95 -5.60 -6.46
CA LEU A 140 18.19 -4.77 -5.28
C LEU A 140 19.29 -3.72 -5.54
N LYS A 141 20.37 -4.12 -6.21
CA LYS A 141 21.49 -3.21 -6.57
C LYS A 141 21.11 -2.12 -7.57
N LEU A 142 20.07 -2.33 -8.38
CA LEU A 142 19.56 -1.32 -9.29
C LEU A 142 18.75 -0.26 -8.54
N ALA A 143 17.93 -0.69 -7.57
CA ALA A 143 17.16 0.22 -6.72
C ALA A 143 18.06 1.15 -5.88
N GLU A 144 19.19 0.65 -5.37
CA GLU A 144 20.15 1.44 -4.57
C GLU A 144 20.95 2.49 -5.38
N LYS A 145 20.98 2.40 -6.71
CA LYS A 145 21.77 3.31 -7.57
C LYS A 145 20.97 4.49 -8.11
N GLU A 146 19.65 4.50 -7.92
CA GLU A 146 18.76 5.56 -8.41
C GLU A 146 18.42 6.62 -7.33
N GLU A 147 18.95 6.47 -6.10
CA GLU A 147 18.93 7.49 -5.02
C GLU A 147 20.20 8.35 -5.00
#